data_AF-A0A837IIB1-F1
#
_entry.id   AF-A0A837IIB1-F1
#
_cell.length_a   1.000
_cell.length_b   1.000
_cell.length_c   1.000
_cell.angle_alpha   90.00
_cell.angle_beta   90.00
_cell.angle_gamma   90.00
#
_symmetry.space_group_name_H-M   'P 1'
#
loop_
_entity.id
_entity.type
_entity.pdbx_description
1 polymer ?
#
loop_
_entity_poly.entity_id
_entity_poly.type
_entity_poly.pdbx_seq_one_letter_code
_entity_poly.pdbx_strand_id
1 'polypeptide(L)'
;MIKGIFPNEKILTRGRLHDDDSIDVLNFPTRVLNTLVMHDYETVGHFYRVSMADLGRIRNIGTKTLKYFGEVKAAIKEHRKEPDLPPLETAKSKEAKPSSFVPYLTETEKERMKLVKRLYDEYGTLEKVGSLLRLSRERVRQILNKGQKYGLFTYQLTRDRKFDEVLNKIDGERLRVLLSTTKNQFDVCSNLGIDISTLQRLIKYYNIDLVSYKQDARYKRYLVEYSEMVRVLGYHPSTTIMQRRKEWRKIWAGIVRLWGSFDRFRAEFGIEKPKHSMHPNTLKAWQRAKERRMAHKKEKVENVYKIIAEHGPLTCKKISYLAGYSDQIVYQYVKDMVKKNKIKKLGKGNRIKYGLNIQKNYIKQSKNYAH
;
A
#
# COMPACT_ATOMS: atom_id res chain seq x y z
N MET A 1 15.46 -18.06 25.14
CA MET A 1 16.53 -17.32 25.84
C MET A 1 17.53 -16.83 24.81
N ILE A 2 17.54 -15.53 24.49
CA ILE A 2 18.55 -14.94 23.59
C ILE A 2 19.72 -14.51 24.48
N LYS A 3 20.84 -15.23 24.41
CA LYS A 3 22.10 -14.84 25.06
C LYS A 3 22.65 -13.59 24.36
N GLY A 4 23.03 -12.59 25.15
CA GLY A 4 24.12 -11.66 24.84
C GLY A 4 23.82 -10.47 23.92
N ILE A 5 23.14 -9.45 24.45
CA ILE A 5 23.35 -8.04 24.03
C ILE A 5 23.40 -7.22 25.32
N PHE A 6 24.34 -7.55 26.20
CA PHE A 6 24.65 -6.80 27.41
C PHE A 6 26.16 -6.53 27.39
N PRO A 7 26.62 -5.43 27.98
CA PRO A 7 27.89 -4.80 27.65
C PRO A 7 29.04 -5.81 27.72
N ASN A 8 29.81 -5.87 26.63
CA ASN A 8 31.12 -6.50 26.64
C ASN A 8 31.87 -5.91 27.84
N GLU A 9 32.36 -6.73 28.77
CA GLU A 9 33.25 -6.32 29.89
C GLU A 9 34.50 -5.53 29.38
N LYS A 10 34.71 -5.50 28.07
CA LYS A 10 35.74 -4.74 27.37
C LYS A 10 35.51 -3.23 27.24
N ILE A 11 34.32 -2.67 27.54
CA ILE A 11 34.06 -1.22 27.39
C ILE A 11 35.06 -0.38 28.19
N LEU A 12 35.67 -0.95 29.24
CA LEU A 12 36.47 -0.21 30.22
C LEU A 12 37.93 -0.68 30.30
N THR A 13 38.46 -1.27 29.22
CA THR A 13 39.88 -1.70 29.18
C THR A 13 40.87 -0.57 28.87
N ARG A 14 40.40 0.66 28.61
CA ARG A 14 41.24 1.80 28.22
C ARG A 14 41.06 2.99 29.16
N GLY A 15 41.86 3.06 30.22
CA GLY A 15 42.10 4.29 30.98
C GLY A 15 40.86 5.00 31.55
N ARG A 16 41.05 6.23 32.03
CA ARG A 16 39.94 7.11 32.42
C ARG A 16 39.30 7.70 31.17
N LEU A 17 37.98 7.63 31.06
CA LEU A 17 37.22 8.25 29.97
C LEU A 17 37.11 9.77 30.21
N HIS A 18 37.58 10.57 29.27
CA HIS A 18 37.44 12.03 29.26
C HIS A 18 36.15 12.47 28.54
N ASP A 19 35.66 13.68 28.85
CA ASP A 19 34.48 14.27 28.20
C ASP A 19 34.66 14.47 26.68
N ASP A 20 35.88 14.78 26.28
CA ASP A 20 36.27 15.06 24.89
C ASP A 20 36.61 13.79 24.09
N ASP A 21 36.60 12.61 24.73
CA ASP A 21 36.84 11.36 24.03
C ASP A 21 35.74 11.13 22.99
N SER A 22 36.13 10.62 21.81
CA SER A 22 35.18 10.20 20.77
C SER A 22 34.21 9.16 21.33
N ILE A 23 32.93 9.28 20.98
CA ILE A 23 31.89 8.33 21.37
C ILE A 23 32.17 6.89 20.89
N ASP A 24 33.05 6.72 19.90
CA ASP A 24 33.54 5.42 19.41
C ASP A 24 34.16 4.57 20.51
N VAL A 25 34.75 5.19 21.54
CA VAL A 25 35.39 4.48 22.66
C VAL A 25 34.40 3.66 23.48
N LEU A 26 33.11 4.01 23.43
CA LEU A 26 32.03 3.27 24.13
C LEU A 26 31.62 1.98 23.41
N ASN A 27 32.18 1.73 22.21
CA ASN A 27 31.99 0.51 21.42
C ASN A 27 30.52 0.15 21.17
N PHE A 28 29.70 1.15 20.83
CA PHE A 28 28.32 0.95 20.45
C PHE A 28 28.19 0.13 19.16
N PRO A 29 27.09 -0.61 18.96
CA PRO A 29 26.78 -1.18 17.64
C PRO A 29 26.78 -0.08 16.57
N THR A 30 27.36 -0.35 15.39
CA THR A 30 27.55 0.66 14.32
C THR A 30 26.29 1.45 13.98
N ARG A 31 25.12 0.80 14.02
CA ARG A 31 23.83 1.48 13.78
C ARG A 31 23.51 2.53 14.85
N VAL A 32 23.76 2.22 16.11
CA VAL A 32 23.54 3.11 17.26
C VAL A 32 24.52 4.27 17.20
N LEU A 33 25.79 3.97 16.96
CA LEU A 33 26.86 4.94 16.79
C LEU A 33 26.53 5.98 15.70
N ASN A 34 26.21 5.52 14.49
CA ASN A 34 25.83 6.40 13.38
C ASN A 34 24.61 7.26 13.71
N THR A 35 23.66 6.71 14.48
CA THR A 35 22.47 7.45 14.90
C THR A 35 22.83 8.55 15.90
N LEU A 36 23.75 8.30 16.83
CA LEU A 36 24.22 9.30 17.80
C LEU A 36 25.03 10.40 17.12
N VAL A 37 25.95 10.04 16.21
CA VAL A 37 26.75 11.01 15.43
C VAL A 37 25.86 11.89 14.54
N MET A 38 24.82 11.32 13.93
CA MET A 38 23.84 12.10 13.14
C MET A 38 23.07 13.15 13.96
N HIS A 39 23.06 13.02 15.28
CA HIS A 39 22.40 13.94 16.21
C HIS A 39 23.42 14.73 17.05
N ASP A 40 24.65 14.90 16.54
CA ASP A 40 25.74 15.70 17.12
C ASP A 40 26.24 15.20 18.51
N TYR A 41 25.98 13.95 18.85
CA TYR A 41 26.53 13.29 20.04
C TYR A 41 27.86 12.60 19.69
N GLU A 42 28.86 13.39 19.29
CA GLU A 42 30.16 12.87 18.84
C GLU A 42 31.12 12.51 19.97
N THR A 43 30.89 13.02 21.19
CA THR A 43 31.79 12.81 22.35
C THR A 43 31.10 12.07 23.50
N VAL A 44 31.90 11.45 24.36
CA VAL A 44 31.44 10.77 25.59
C VAL A 44 30.70 11.76 26.50
N GLY A 45 31.19 13.01 26.61
CA GLY A 45 30.56 14.05 27.43
C GLY A 45 29.19 14.47 26.90
N HIS A 46 29.03 14.65 25.59
CA HIS A 46 27.73 14.96 24.97
C HIS A 46 26.72 13.83 25.23
N PHE A 47 27.12 12.58 25.02
CA PHE A 47 26.28 11.41 25.29
C PHE A 47 25.93 11.28 26.77
N TYR A 48 26.87 11.52 27.69
CA TYR A 48 26.64 11.38 29.12
C TYR A 48 25.62 12.41 29.63
N ARG A 49 25.68 13.66 29.16
CA ARG A 49 24.85 14.77 29.64
C ARG A 49 23.42 14.82 29.06
N VAL A 50 23.16 14.23 27.89
CA VAL A 50 21.81 14.24 27.29
C VAL A 50 20.80 13.41 28.11
N SER A 51 19.56 13.88 28.26
CA SER A 51 18.56 13.14 29.04
C SER A 51 18.16 11.81 28.37
N MET A 52 17.79 10.81 29.15
CA MET A 52 17.25 9.54 28.61
C MET A 52 15.95 9.76 27.81
N ALA A 53 15.17 10.79 28.17
CA ALA A 53 13.96 11.17 27.45
C ALA A 53 14.29 11.69 26.04
N ASP A 54 15.33 12.51 25.90
CA ASP A 54 15.75 13.05 24.60
C ASP A 54 16.36 11.97 23.70
N LEU A 55 17.17 11.06 24.27
CA LEU A 55 17.64 9.88 23.55
C LEU A 55 16.48 9.02 23.03
N GLY A 56 15.37 8.96 23.76
CA GLY A 56 14.16 8.23 23.35
C GLY A 56 13.38 8.88 22.22
N ARG A 57 13.59 10.18 21.94
CA ARG A 57 12.98 10.89 20.81
C ARG A 57 13.71 10.66 19.50
N ILE A 58 14.95 10.14 19.55
CA ILE A 58 15.77 9.92 18.36
C ILE A 58 15.19 8.77 17.54
N ARG A 59 15.00 9.01 16.24
CA ARG A 59 14.49 8.02 15.30
C ARG A 59 15.44 6.82 15.24
N ASN A 60 14.88 5.61 15.30
CA ASN A 60 15.59 4.32 15.32
C ASN A 60 16.25 3.93 16.66
N ILE A 61 15.96 4.65 17.76
CA ILE A 61 16.33 4.23 19.11
C ILE A 61 15.12 3.57 19.77
N GLY A 62 15.18 2.26 19.95
CA GLY A 62 14.11 1.47 20.59
C GLY A 62 14.31 1.32 22.11
N THR A 63 13.30 0.79 22.80
CA THR A 63 13.32 0.56 24.26
C THR A 63 14.51 -0.28 24.73
N LYS A 64 14.93 -1.28 23.95
CA LYS A 64 16.13 -2.09 24.24
C LYS A 64 17.42 -1.27 24.20
N THR A 65 17.55 -0.39 23.21
CA THR A 65 18.71 0.51 23.08
C THR A 65 18.74 1.54 24.20
N LEU A 66 17.58 2.05 24.61
CA LEU A 66 17.49 2.95 25.76
C LEU A 66 17.92 2.28 27.06
N LYS A 67 17.48 1.04 27.31
CA LYS A 67 17.94 0.29 28.49
C LYS A 67 19.47 0.16 28.48
N TYR A 68 20.04 -0.20 27.34
CA TYR A 68 21.48 -0.31 27.15
C TYR A 68 22.22 1.03 27.37
N PHE A 69 21.68 2.16 26.90
CA PHE A 69 22.25 3.47 27.20
C PHE A 69 22.26 3.79 28.70
N GLY A 70 21.22 3.40 29.44
CA GLY A 70 21.19 3.56 30.89
C GLY A 70 22.32 2.81 31.58
N GLU A 71 22.59 1.58 31.15
CA GLU A 71 23.71 0.76 31.66
C GLU A 71 25.07 1.38 31.33
N VAL A 72 25.26 1.88 30.11
CA VAL A 72 26.51 2.55 29.70
C VAL A 72 26.73 3.85 30.48
N LYS A 73 25.68 4.65 30.70
CA LYS A 73 25.78 5.87 31.53
C LYS A 73 26.12 5.55 32.98
N ALA A 74 25.53 4.50 33.56
CA ALA A 74 25.87 4.06 34.91
C ALA A 74 27.35 3.65 35.01
N ALA A 75 27.87 2.92 34.03
CA ALA A 75 29.27 2.53 33.96
C ALA A 75 30.22 3.75 33.82
N ILE A 76 29.86 4.73 32.98
CA ILE A 76 30.63 5.98 32.85
C ILE A 76 30.66 6.73 34.19
N LYS A 77 29.52 6.79 34.90
CA LYS A 77 29.40 7.46 36.20
C LYS A 77 30.34 6.83 37.23
N GLU A 78 30.37 5.50 37.32
CA GLU A 78 31.25 4.77 38.23
C GLU A 78 32.74 5.02 37.93
N HIS A 79 33.10 5.13 36.66
CA HIS A 79 34.47 5.43 36.24
C HIS A 79 34.94 6.86 36.48
N ARG A 80 34.02 7.84 36.55
CA ARG A 80 34.39 9.27 36.59
C ARG A 80 34.83 9.77 37.96
N LYS A 81 34.41 9.18 39.08
CA LYS A 81 34.73 9.66 40.44
C LYS A 81 34.62 11.19 40.64
N GLU A 82 33.75 11.86 39.87
CA GLU A 82 33.55 13.32 39.93
C GLU A 82 32.10 13.64 40.36
N PRO A 83 31.87 14.76 41.06
CA PRO A 83 30.54 15.18 41.48
C PRO A 83 29.64 15.49 40.27
N ASP A 84 28.34 15.16 40.39
CA ASP A 84 27.34 15.33 39.33
C ASP A 84 27.32 16.77 38.81
N LEU A 85 27.83 16.98 37.59
CA LEU A 85 27.69 18.23 36.86
C LEU A 85 26.22 18.46 36.47
N PRO A 86 25.74 19.71 36.48
CA PRO A 86 24.36 20.01 36.13
C PRO A 86 24.02 19.57 34.70
N PRO A 87 22.75 19.18 34.43
CA PRO A 87 22.28 18.83 33.10
C PRO A 87 22.58 19.96 32.10
N LEU A 88 23.05 19.61 30.90
CA LEU A 88 23.13 20.58 29.80
C LEU A 88 21.72 21.10 29.53
N GLU A 89 21.48 22.38 29.83
CA GLU A 89 20.30 23.07 29.34
C GLU A 89 20.24 22.85 27.83
N THR A 90 19.08 22.38 27.34
CA THR A 90 18.84 22.14 25.92
C THR A 90 19.10 23.43 25.17
N ALA A 91 20.31 23.55 24.62
CA ALA A 91 20.68 24.64 23.75
C ALA A 91 19.76 24.53 22.54
N LYS A 92 18.77 25.43 22.47
CA LYS A 92 18.09 25.74 21.22
C LYS A 92 19.18 25.86 20.16
N SER A 93 19.11 25.02 19.13
CA SER A 93 19.99 25.02 17.99
C SER A 93 20.11 26.46 17.46
N LYS A 94 21.13 27.18 17.91
CA LYS A 94 21.58 28.39 17.24
C LYS A 94 22.11 27.86 15.92
N GLU A 95 21.36 28.11 14.86
CA GLU A 95 21.84 27.94 13.50
C GLU A 95 23.20 28.62 13.41
N ALA A 96 24.25 27.81 13.40
CA ALA A 96 25.60 28.29 13.18
C ALA A 96 25.59 28.92 11.79
N LYS A 97 25.60 30.25 11.73
CA LYS A 97 25.87 30.97 10.48
C LYS A 97 27.15 30.36 9.92
N PRO A 98 27.15 29.82 8.68
CA PRO A 98 28.35 29.25 8.11
C PRO A 98 29.41 30.34 8.14
N SER A 99 30.49 30.09 8.87
CA SER A 99 31.68 30.93 8.85
C SER A 99 32.07 31.15 7.39
N SER A 100 31.82 32.36 6.90
CA SER A 100 32.16 32.80 5.55
C SER A 100 33.66 33.08 5.40
N PHE A 101 34.46 32.68 6.39
CA PHE A 101 35.91 32.70 6.28
C PHE A 101 36.33 31.54 5.38
N VAL A 102 36.36 31.81 4.07
CA VAL A 102 37.05 31.00 3.09
C VAL A 102 38.52 31.45 3.14
N PRO A 103 39.45 30.68 3.72
CA PRO A 103 40.86 31.05 3.74
C PRO A 103 41.32 31.29 2.31
N TYR A 104 42.08 32.36 2.08
CA TYR A 104 42.66 32.64 0.76
C TYR A 104 43.47 31.43 0.29
N LEU A 105 43.03 30.82 -0.80
CA LEU A 105 43.66 29.64 -1.38
C LEU A 105 44.94 30.08 -2.10
N THR A 106 46.08 29.48 -1.76
CA THR A 106 47.35 29.81 -2.42
C THR A 106 47.31 29.38 -3.89
N GLU A 107 48.12 30.02 -4.74
CA GLU A 107 48.11 29.71 -6.18
C GLU A 107 48.58 28.27 -6.44
N THR A 108 49.54 27.78 -5.65
CA THR A 108 50.02 26.38 -5.69
C THR A 108 48.91 25.38 -5.33
N GLU A 109 48.03 25.71 -4.39
CA GLU A 109 46.87 24.86 -4.06
C GLU A 109 45.84 24.85 -5.20
N LYS A 110 45.58 26.00 -5.84
CA LYS A 110 44.69 26.09 -7.01
C LYS A 110 45.20 25.24 -8.16
N GLU A 111 46.49 25.34 -8.48
CA GLU A 111 47.12 24.55 -9.53
C GLU A 111 47.04 23.05 -9.24
N ARG A 112 47.30 22.65 -7.98
CA ARG A 112 47.14 21.27 -7.55
C ARG A 112 45.71 20.77 -7.72
N MET A 113 44.70 21.57 -7.36
CA MET A 113 43.29 21.22 -7.56
C MET A 113 42.95 21.07 -9.04
N LYS A 114 43.41 22.00 -9.90
CA LYS A 114 43.22 21.93 -11.36
C LYS A 114 43.90 20.71 -11.97
N LEU A 115 45.09 20.34 -11.49
CA LEU A 115 45.79 19.13 -11.93
C LEU A 115 45.00 17.87 -11.59
N VAL A 116 44.52 17.75 -10.34
CA VAL A 116 43.68 16.62 -9.90
C VAL A 116 42.41 16.53 -10.77
N LYS A 117 41.80 17.68 -11.10
CA LYS A 117 40.62 17.73 -11.97
C LYS A 117 40.93 17.24 -13.40
N ARG A 118 42.02 17.70 -14.01
CA ARG A 118 42.44 17.25 -15.34
C ARG A 118 42.66 15.74 -15.39
N LEU A 119 43.40 15.20 -14.43
CA LEU A 119 43.63 13.75 -14.33
C LEU A 119 42.32 12.98 -14.11
N TYR A 120 41.40 13.53 -13.32
CA TYR A 120 40.08 12.92 -13.12
C TYR A 120 39.24 12.92 -14.40
N ASP A 121 39.30 13.98 -15.20
CA ASP A 121 38.59 14.04 -16.47
C ASP A 121 39.15 13.08 -17.51
N GLU A 122 40.48 12.90 -17.53
CA GLU A 122 41.17 11.98 -18.44
C GLU A 122 40.94 10.51 -18.06
N TYR A 123 41.10 10.16 -16.78
CA TYR A 123 41.06 8.77 -16.33
C TYR A 123 39.70 8.31 -15.79
N GLY A 124 38.82 9.24 -15.45
CA GLY A 124 37.43 8.97 -15.07
C GLY A 124 37.21 8.32 -13.71
N THR A 125 38.24 7.84 -12.99
CA THR A 125 38.07 7.19 -11.67
C THR A 125 38.96 7.81 -10.60
N LEU A 126 38.40 8.02 -9.40
CA LEU A 126 39.12 8.60 -8.26
C LEU A 126 40.30 7.72 -7.80
N GLU A 127 40.15 6.40 -7.95
CA GLU A 127 41.17 5.42 -7.55
C GLU A 127 42.40 5.50 -8.45
N LYS A 128 42.21 5.56 -9.78
CA LYS A 128 43.32 5.70 -10.75
C LYS A 128 44.07 7.01 -10.57
N VAL A 129 43.36 8.11 -10.34
CA VAL A 129 43.97 9.41 -10.00
C VAL A 129 44.72 9.35 -8.68
N GLY A 130 44.16 8.67 -7.68
CA GLY A 130 44.81 8.44 -6.38
C GLY A 130 46.12 7.68 -6.53
N SER A 131 46.14 6.59 -7.29
CA SER A 131 47.35 5.82 -7.57
C SER A 131 48.43 6.65 -8.27
N LEU A 132 48.06 7.46 -9.27
CA LEU A 132 49.00 8.32 -10.00
C LEU A 132 49.62 9.41 -9.12
N LEU A 133 48.83 9.99 -8.22
CA LEU A 133 49.27 11.08 -7.33
C LEU A 133 49.75 10.60 -5.95
N ARG A 134 49.77 9.29 -5.71
CA ARG A 134 50.03 8.67 -4.39
C ARG A 134 49.13 9.24 -3.29
N LEU A 135 47.84 9.44 -3.61
CA LEU A 135 46.81 9.90 -2.69
C LEU A 135 45.75 8.82 -2.47
N SER A 136 45.13 8.82 -1.29
CA SER A 136 43.96 7.97 -1.07
C SER A 136 42.78 8.45 -1.94
N ARG A 137 41.92 7.51 -2.35
CA ARG A 137 40.68 7.79 -3.10
C ARG A 137 39.84 8.90 -2.44
N GLU A 138 39.72 8.84 -1.11
CA GLU A 138 38.97 9.82 -0.34
C GLU A 138 39.63 11.20 -0.35
N ARG A 139 40.96 11.25 -0.30
CA ARG A 139 41.68 12.52 -0.41
C ARG A 139 41.49 13.18 -1.77
N VAL A 140 41.50 12.41 -2.86
CA VAL A 140 41.17 12.93 -4.20
C VAL A 140 39.76 13.51 -4.24
N ARG A 141 38.77 12.79 -3.68
CA ARG A 141 37.38 13.26 -3.58
C ARG A 141 37.28 14.59 -2.82
N GLN A 142 37.96 14.70 -1.68
CA GLN A 142 37.99 15.92 -0.88
C GLN A 142 38.60 17.11 -1.65
N ILE A 143 39.68 16.88 -2.39
CA ILE A 143 40.34 17.94 -3.19
C ILE A 143 39.39 18.43 -4.30
N LEU A 144 38.71 17.52 -5.00
CA LEU A 144 37.74 17.88 -6.05
C LEU A 144 36.53 18.65 -5.47
N ASN A 145 35.98 18.19 -4.34
CA ASN A 145 34.92 18.90 -3.63
C ASN A 145 35.37 20.28 -3.14
N LYS A 146 36.60 20.39 -2.62
CA LYS A 146 37.21 21.67 -2.23
C LYS A 146 37.28 22.57 -3.46
N GLY A 147 37.91 22.14 -4.56
CA GLY A 147 38.01 22.94 -5.78
C GLY A 147 36.66 23.44 -6.33
N GLN A 148 35.61 22.61 -6.28
CA GLN A 148 34.25 23.02 -6.62
C GLN A 148 33.68 24.08 -5.68
N LYS A 149 33.88 23.94 -4.36
CA LYS A 149 33.43 24.92 -3.36
C LYS A 149 34.08 26.29 -3.57
N TYR A 150 35.32 26.32 -4.06
CA TYR A 150 36.04 27.55 -4.42
C TYR A 150 35.71 28.08 -5.83
N GLY A 151 34.79 27.43 -6.56
CA GLY A 151 34.39 27.87 -7.90
C GLY A 151 35.45 27.68 -8.99
N LEU A 152 36.49 26.86 -8.75
CA LEU A 152 37.57 26.67 -9.72
C LEU A 152 37.14 25.82 -10.92
N PHE A 153 36.24 24.86 -10.69
CA PHE A 153 35.69 23.95 -11.70
C PHE A 153 34.44 23.26 -11.17
N THR A 154 33.65 22.69 -12.07
CA THR A 154 32.53 21.80 -11.73
C THR A 154 33.02 20.37 -11.60
N TYR A 155 32.82 19.76 -10.43
CA TYR A 155 33.07 18.33 -10.23
C TYR A 155 31.74 17.58 -10.31
N GLN A 156 31.70 16.60 -11.21
CA GLN A 156 30.58 15.69 -11.40
C GLN A 156 31.13 14.27 -11.28
N LEU A 157 30.39 13.41 -10.59
CA LEU A 157 30.74 12.00 -10.49
C LEU A 157 30.64 11.34 -11.87
N THR A 158 31.51 10.38 -12.14
CA THR A 158 31.56 9.63 -13.40
C THR A 158 30.22 8.98 -13.75
N ARG A 159 29.48 8.53 -12.72
CA ARG A 159 28.15 7.92 -12.88
C ARG A 159 27.08 8.93 -13.28
N ASP A 160 27.27 10.21 -12.96
CA ASP A 160 26.33 11.27 -13.34
C ASP A 160 26.62 11.71 -14.77
N ARG A 161 27.89 11.88 -15.15
CA ARG A 161 28.27 12.15 -16.55
C ARG A 161 27.73 11.10 -17.51
N LYS A 162 27.93 9.81 -17.19
CA LYS A 162 27.38 8.70 -17.99
C LYS A 162 25.86 8.73 -18.06
N PHE A 163 25.20 9.15 -16.98
CA PHE A 163 23.75 9.28 -16.96
C PHE A 163 23.28 10.44 -17.84
N ASP A 164 23.97 11.58 -17.82
CA ASP A 164 23.68 12.73 -18.67
C ASP A 164 23.89 12.41 -20.16
N GLU A 165 24.93 11.64 -20.50
CA GLU A 165 25.12 11.11 -21.86
C GLU A 165 23.97 10.22 -22.31
N VAL A 166 23.44 9.40 -21.41
CA VAL A 166 22.28 8.54 -21.67
C VAL A 166 21.00 9.37 -21.81
N LEU A 167 20.81 10.39 -20.97
CA LEU A 167 19.69 11.33 -21.06
C LEU A 167 19.66 12.03 -22.42
N ASN A 168 20.81 12.48 -22.91
CA ASN A 168 20.92 13.13 -24.22
C ASN A 168 20.61 12.20 -25.39
N LYS A 169 20.74 10.88 -25.20
CA LYS A 169 20.47 9.87 -26.25
C LYS A 169 19.06 9.30 -26.22
N ILE A 170 18.43 9.26 -25.04
CA ILE A 170 17.18 8.56 -24.82
C ILE A 170 16.09 9.57 -24.43
N ASP A 171 15.25 9.88 -25.40
CA ASP A 171 14.03 10.64 -25.18
C ASP A 171 13.03 9.87 -24.29
N GLY A 172 12.29 10.63 -23.48
CA GLY A 172 11.29 10.11 -22.56
C GLY A 172 10.15 9.38 -23.27
N GLU A 173 9.72 9.84 -24.45
CA GLU A 173 8.62 9.20 -25.18
C GLU A 173 9.05 7.85 -25.76
N ARG A 174 10.26 7.79 -26.33
CA ARG A 174 10.86 6.53 -26.79
C ARG A 174 10.94 5.50 -25.65
N LEU A 175 11.32 5.94 -24.44
CA LEU A 175 11.35 5.07 -23.27
C LEU A 175 9.95 4.57 -22.88
N ARG A 176 8.93 5.43 -22.90
CA ARG A 176 7.53 5.06 -22.61
C ARG A 176 7.01 4.02 -23.60
N VAL A 177 7.26 4.20 -24.90
CA VAL A 177 6.87 3.25 -25.94
C VAL A 177 7.51 1.87 -25.70
N LEU A 178 8.82 1.84 -25.42
CA LEU A 178 9.55 0.60 -25.14
C LEU A 178 9.02 -0.10 -23.88
N LEU A 179 8.80 0.64 -22.79
CA LEU A 179 8.22 0.10 -21.56
C LEU A 179 6.81 -0.48 -21.77
N SER A 180 6.02 0.10 -22.67
CA SER A 180 4.67 -0.40 -22.98
C SER A 180 4.65 -1.63 -23.89
N THR A 181 5.69 -1.81 -24.71
CA THR A 181 5.75 -2.87 -25.74
C THR A 181 6.46 -4.12 -25.21
N THR A 182 7.50 -3.92 -24.41
CA THR A 182 8.30 -5.03 -23.87
C THR A 182 7.65 -5.66 -22.64
N LYS A 183 7.88 -6.97 -22.46
CA LYS A 183 7.35 -7.71 -21.31
C LYS A 183 8.21 -7.52 -20.06
N ASN A 184 9.51 -7.29 -20.25
CA ASN A 184 10.50 -7.30 -19.18
C ASN A 184 11.41 -6.07 -19.24
N GLN A 185 11.81 -5.57 -18.08
CA GLN A 185 12.76 -4.45 -17.95
C GLN A 185 14.15 -4.82 -18.48
N PHE A 186 14.54 -6.10 -18.40
CA PHE A 186 15.79 -6.58 -18.98
C PHE A 186 15.81 -6.40 -20.50
N ASP A 187 14.69 -6.67 -21.18
CA ASP A 187 14.59 -6.46 -22.63
C ASP A 187 14.72 -4.98 -22.98
N VAL A 188 14.15 -4.08 -22.16
CA VAL A 188 14.31 -2.63 -22.32
C VAL A 188 15.77 -2.22 -22.17
N CYS A 189 16.45 -2.74 -21.13
CA CYS A 189 17.87 -2.50 -20.91
C CYS A 189 18.72 -2.96 -22.11
N SER A 190 18.48 -4.17 -22.62
CA SER A 190 19.17 -4.70 -23.80
C SER A 190 18.92 -3.86 -25.05
N ASN A 191 17.68 -3.42 -25.28
CA ASN A 191 17.33 -2.57 -26.43
C ASN A 191 17.97 -1.18 -26.36
N LEU A 192 18.17 -0.65 -25.16
CA LEU A 192 18.77 0.67 -24.94
C LEU A 192 20.28 0.63 -24.73
N GLY A 193 20.86 -0.56 -24.56
CA GLY A 193 22.28 -0.72 -24.23
C GLY A 193 22.64 -0.13 -22.86
N ILE A 194 21.72 -0.14 -21.89
CA ILE A 194 21.92 0.43 -20.55
C ILE A 194 21.75 -0.62 -19.47
N ASP A 195 22.33 -0.37 -18.29
CA ASP A 195 22.11 -1.21 -17.12
C ASP A 195 20.76 -0.92 -16.43
N ILE A 196 20.34 -1.84 -15.55
CA ILE A 196 19.06 -1.73 -14.83
C ILE A 196 19.01 -0.52 -13.89
N SER A 197 20.14 -0.12 -13.33
CA SER A 197 20.21 1.01 -12.39
C SER A 197 20.00 2.34 -13.12
N THR A 198 20.54 2.46 -14.33
CA THR A 198 20.38 3.57 -15.25
C THR A 198 18.94 3.65 -15.72
N LEU A 199 18.33 2.51 -16.09
CA LEU A 199 16.91 2.46 -16.43
C LEU A 199 16.02 2.96 -15.27
N GLN A 200 16.29 2.51 -14.03
CA GLN A 200 15.54 2.99 -12.85
C GLN A 200 15.71 4.49 -12.62
N ARG A 201 16.92 5.03 -12.83
CA ARG A 201 17.17 6.48 -12.77
C ARG A 201 16.40 7.23 -13.87
N LEU A 202 16.36 6.72 -15.10
CA LEU A 202 15.60 7.34 -16.20
C LEU A 202 14.10 7.36 -15.90
N ILE A 203 13.56 6.25 -15.41
CA ILE A 203 12.14 6.16 -15.01
C ILE A 203 11.81 7.20 -13.96
N LYS A 204 12.69 7.37 -12.95
CA LYS A 204 12.51 8.39 -11.91
C LYS A 204 12.63 9.80 -12.48
N TYR A 205 13.60 10.04 -13.36
CA TYR A 205 13.85 11.35 -13.98
C TYR A 205 12.65 11.81 -14.81
N TYR A 206 12.11 10.94 -15.67
CA TYR A 206 10.95 11.22 -16.51
C TYR A 206 9.60 11.08 -15.79
N ASN A 207 9.62 10.82 -14.47
CA ASN A 207 8.44 10.60 -13.65
C ASN A 207 7.45 9.58 -14.27
N ILE A 208 7.98 8.44 -14.71
CA ILE A 208 7.21 7.39 -15.37
C ILE A 208 6.61 6.46 -14.31
N ASP A 209 5.28 6.39 -14.24
CA ASP A 209 4.60 5.42 -13.36
C ASP A 209 4.65 4.00 -13.95
N LEU A 210 5.66 3.23 -13.52
CA LEU A 210 5.82 1.83 -13.89
C LEU A 210 4.60 0.96 -13.60
N VAL A 211 3.79 1.30 -12.59
CA VAL A 211 2.63 0.49 -12.23
C VAL A 211 1.58 0.60 -13.32
N SER A 212 1.23 1.82 -13.72
CA SER A 212 0.33 2.08 -14.84
C SER A 212 0.81 1.40 -16.13
N TYR A 213 2.06 1.58 -16.54
CA TYR A 213 2.57 0.96 -17.78
C TYR A 213 2.55 -0.57 -17.74
N LYS A 214 2.86 -1.18 -16.59
CA LYS A 214 2.77 -2.65 -16.44
C LYS A 214 1.32 -3.13 -16.49
N GLN A 215 0.37 -2.33 -16.00
CA GLN A 215 -1.05 -2.64 -16.14
C GLN A 215 -1.45 -2.55 -17.62
N ASP A 216 -1.10 -1.46 -18.32
CA ASP A 216 -1.40 -1.26 -19.74
C ASP A 216 -0.84 -2.36 -20.63
N ALA A 217 0.42 -2.76 -20.40
CA ALA A 217 1.03 -3.87 -21.13
C ALA A 217 0.26 -5.19 -20.90
N ARG A 218 -0.24 -5.43 -19.69
CA ARG A 218 -1.09 -6.60 -19.38
C ARG A 218 -2.45 -6.50 -20.05
N TYR A 219 -3.08 -5.32 -20.03
CA TYR A 219 -4.34 -5.03 -20.72
C TYR A 219 -4.20 -5.34 -22.21
N LYS A 220 -3.19 -4.76 -22.89
CA LYS A 220 -2.89 -4.99 -24.31
C LYS A 220 -2.64 -6.47 -24.62
N ARG A 221 -1.88 -7.17 -23.77
CA ARG A 221 -1.62 -8.61 -23.97
C ARG A 221 -2.91 -9.42 -24.00
N TYR A 222 -3.79 -9.26 -23.02
CA TYR A 222 -5.04 -10.02 -22.97
C TYR A 222 -6.00 -9.61 -24.09
N LEU A 223 -5.95 -8.35 -24.53
CA LEU A 223 -6.69 -7.91 -25.71
C LEU A 223 -6.22 -8.64 -26.98
N VAL A 224 -4.91 -8.73 -27.20
CA VAL A 224 -4.34 -9.48 -28.34
C VAL A 224 -4.70 -10.96 -28.28
N GLU A 225 -4.53 -11.60 -27.13
CA GLU A 225 -4.89 -13.01 -26.92
C GLU A 225 -6.40 -13.25 -27.14
N TYR A 226 -7.24 -12.31 -26.72
CA TYR A 226 -8.69 -12.36 -26.94
C TYR A 226 -9.04 -12.20 -28.42
N SER A 227 -8.45 -11.21 -29.10
CA SER A 227 -8.68 -10.96 -30.53
C SER A 227 -8.28 -12.17 -31.39
N GLU A 228 -7.17 -12.83 -31.04
CA GLU A 228 -6.76 -14.06 -31.72
C GLU A 228 -7.79 -15.19 -31.54
N MET A 229 -8.33 -15.35 -30.34
CA MET A 229 -9.42 -16.29 -30.09
C MET A 229 -10.68 -15.95 -30.87
N VAL A 230 -11.04 -14.66 -31.00
CA VAL A 230 -12.17 -14.20 -31.83
C VAL A 230 -11.91 -14.52 -33.30
N ARG A 231 -10.68 -14.29 -33.79
CA ARG A 231 -10.25 -14.62 -35.17
C ARG A 231 -10.43 -16.12 -35.47
N VAL A 232 -10.03 -16.98 -34.54
CA VAL A 232 -10.17 -18.45 -34.68
C VAL A 232 -11.63 -18.90 -34.66
N LEU A 233 -12.49 -18.24 -33.86
CA LEU A 233 -13.90 -18.61 -33.75
C LEU A 233 -14.79 -18.00 -34.85
N GLY A 234 -14.39 -16.85 -35.40
CA GLY A 234 -15.23 -16.02 -36.27
C GLY A 234 -16.33 -15.23 -35.52
N TYR A 235 -16.40 -15.31 -34.20
CA TYR A 235 -17.36 -14.58 -33.37
C TYR A 235 -16.85 -14.40 -31.94
N HIS A 236 -17.46 -13.48 -31.18
CA HIS A 236 -17.11 -13.24 -29.78
C HIS A 236 -17.55 -14.40 -28.87
N PRO A 237 -16.62 -15.10 -28.19
CA PRO A 237 -16.99 -16.26 -27.39
C PRO A 237 -17.86 -15.88 -26.19
N SER A 238 -18.79 -16.77 -25.83
CA SER A 238 -19.49 -16.72 -24.54
C SER A 238 -18.57 -17.17 -23.40
N THR A 239 -18.91 -16.83 -22.16
CA THR A 239 -18.16 -17.27 -20.98
C THR A 239 -18.11 -18.80 -20.89
N THR A 240 -19.20 -19.48 -21.26
CA THR A 240 -19.26 -20.94 -21.33
C THR A 240 -18.28 -21.52 -22.36
N ILE A 241 -18.15 -20.89 -23.53
CA ILE A 241 -17.20 -21.32 -24.57
C ILE A 241 -15.76 -21.19 -24.06
N MET A 242 -15.43 -20.05 -23.44
CA MET A 242 -14.10 -19.83 -22.86
C MET A 242 -13.79 -20.83 -21.73
N GLN A 243 -14.79 -21.21 -20.92
CA GLN A 243 -14.60 -22.14 -19.81
C GLN A 243 -14.29 -23.58 -20.25
N ARG A 244 -14.73 -24.00 -21.45
CA ARG A 244 -14.50 -25.36 -21.95
C ARG A 244 -13.05 -25.63 -22.34
N ARG A 245 -12.30 -24.62 -22.79
CA ARG A 245 -10.89 -24.77 -23.23
C ARG A 245 -9.93 -24.25 -22.17
N LYS A 246 -8.89 -25.05 -21.82
CA LYS A 246 -7.92 -24.70 -20.76
C LYS A 246 -7.17 -23.40 -21.05
N GLU A 247 -6.81 -23.16 -22.30
CA GLU A 247 -6.09 -21.96 -22.74
C GLU A 247 -6.96 -20.71 -22.61
N TRP A 248 -8.22 -20.79 -23.07
CA TRP A 248 -9.17 -19.68 -23.01
C TRP A 248 -9.62 -19.36 -21.59
N ARG A 249 -9.64 -20.34 -20.69
CA ARG A 249 -9.86 -20.11 -19.25
C ARG A 249 -8.81 -19.18 -18.65
N LYS A 250 -7.54 -19.29 -19.06
CA LYS A 250 -6.47 -18.41 -18.56
C LYS A 250 -6.69 -16.97 -19.04
N ILE A 251 -7.06 -16.80 -20.30
CA ILE A 251 -7.38 -15.49 -20.90
C ILE A 251 -8.58 -14.88 -20.17
N TRP A 252 -9.67 -15.64 -20.01
CA TRP A 252 -10.87 -15.22 -19.29
C TRP A 252 -10.55 -14.79 -17.85
N ALA A 253 -9.80 -15.60 -17.10
CA ALA A 253 -9.44 -15.29 -15.72
C ALA A 253 -8.55 -14.04 -15.64
N GLY A 254 -7.66 -13.83 -16.61
CA GLY A 254 -6.85 -12.63 -16.74
C GLY A 254 -7.69 -11.39 -16.98
N ILE A 255 -8.64 -11.46 -17.91
CA ILE A 255 -9.57 -10.37 -18.21
C ILE A 255 -10.44 -10.06 -16.99
N VAL A 256 -11.04 -11.05 -16.34
CA VAL A 256 -11.86 -10.83 -15.14
C VAL A 256 -11.03 -10.20 -14.02
N ARG A 257 -9.76 -10.59 -13.85
CA ARG A 257 -8.90 -10.00 -12.82
C ARG A 257 -8.59 -8.52 -13.09
N LEU A 258 -8.37 -8.14 -14.35
CA LEU A 258 -7.99 -6.78 -14.71
C LEU A 258 -9.22 -5.84 -14.81
N TRP A 259 -10.29 -6.29 -15.46
CA TRP A 259 -11.52 -5.49 -15.66
C TRP A 259 -12.59 -5.70 -14.58
N GLY A 260 -12.36 -6.60 -13.62
CA GLY A 260 -13.31 -6.99 -12.56
C GLY A 260 -14.41 -7.93 -13.04
N SER A 261 -14.88 -7.80 -14.28
CA SER A 261 -15.80 -8.75 -14.91
C SER A 261 -15.62 -8.80 -16.42
N PHE A 262 -15.99 -9.92 -17.02
CA PHE A 262 -15.92 -10.09 -18.47
C PHE A 262 -16.93 -9.19 -19.21
N ASP A 263 -18.04 -8.86 -18.55
CA ASP A 263 -19.04 -7.95 -19.11
C ASP A 263 -18.58 -6.49 -19.14
N ARG A 264 -17.77 -6.06 -18.16
CA ARG A 264 -17.13 -4.74 -18.19
C ARG A 264 -16.13 -4.63 -19.33
N PHE A 265 -15.30 -5.65 -19.49
CA PHE A 265 -14.41 -5.77 -20.65
C PHE A 265 -15.19 -5.65 -21.97
N ARG A 266 -16.28 -6.41 -22.14
CA ARG A 266 -17.11 -6.30 -23.34
C ARG A 266 -17.67 -4.90 -23.56
N ALA A 267 -18.21 -4.27 -22.52
CA ALA A 267 -18.77 -2.93 -22.61
C ALA A 267 -17.73 -1.88 -23.02
N GLU A 268 -16.50 -1.97 -22.48
CA GLU A 268 -15.38 -1.08 -22.81
C GLU A 268 -14.98 -1.15 -24.28
N PHE A 269 -15.07 -2.34 -24.90
CA PHE A 269 -14.73 -2.54 -26.31
C PHE A 269 -15.95 -2.61 -27.25
N GLY A 270 -17.15 -2.22 -26.78
CA GLY A 270 -18.37 -2.24 -27.60
C GLY A 270 -18.80 -3.64 -28.08
N ILE A 271 -18.39 -4.70 -27.38
CA ILE A 271 -18.69 -6.08 -27.74
C ILE A 271 -20.10 -6.44 -27.21
N GLU A 272 -21.01 -6.77 -28.12
CA GLU A 272 -22.36 -7.19 -27.73
C GLU A 272 -22.33 -8.47 -26.89
N LYS A 273 -23.16 -8.50 -25.84
CA LYS A 273 -23.31 -9.73 -25.04
C LYS A 273 -23.97 -10.80 -25.91
N PRO A 274 -23.41 -12.02 -25.97
CA PRO A 274 -24.06 -13.12 -26.67
C PRO A 274 -25.49 -13.27 -26.14
N LYS A 275 -26.47 -13.35 -27.03
CA LYS A 275 -27.86 -13.60 -26.65
C LYS A 275 -27.90 -14.91 -25.86
N HIS A 276 -28.08 -14.82 -24.54
CA HIS A 276 -28.22 -16.00 -23.70
C HIS A 276 -29.55 -16.67 -24.03
N SER A 277 -29.52 -17.67 -24.91
CA SER A 277 -30.64 -18.57 -25.10
C SER A 277 -30.64 -19.59 -23.96
N MET A 278 -31.61 -19.48 -23.05
CA MET A 278 -31.85 -20.55 -22.09
C MET A 278 -32.40 -21.75 -22.85
N HIS A 279 -31.83 -22.93 -22.62
CA HIS A 279 -32.34 -24.15 -23.22
C HIS A 279 -33.84 -24.32 -22.86
N PRO A 280 -34.71 -24.70 -23.80
CA PRO A 280 -36.16 -24.80 -23.56
C PRO A 280 -36.52 -25.64 -22.33
N ASN A 281 -35.79 -26.72 -22.08
CA ASN A 281 -35.99 -27.57 -20.90
C ASN A 281 -35.61 -26.86 -19.58
N THR A 282 -34.56 -26.04 -19.58
CA THR A 282 -34.17 -25.24 -18.41
C THR A 282 -35.23 -24.18 -18.11
N LEU A 283 -35.78 -23.55 -19.15
CA LEU A 283 -36.88 -22.59 -19.01
C LEU A 283 -38.13 -23.26 -18.44
N LYS A 284 -38.54 -24.42 -18.99
CA LYS A 284 -39.67 -25.21 -18.49
C LYS A 284 -39.45 -25.64 -17.03
N ALA A 285 -38.26 -26.10 -16.67
CA ALA A 285 -37.93 -26.49 -15.31
C ALA A 285 -37.99 -25.31 -14.34
N TRP A 286 -37.48 -24.14 -14.73
CA TRP A 286 -37.58 -22.90 -13.97
C TRP A 286 -39.03 -22.45 -13.78
N GLN A 287 -39.86 -22.50 -14.83
CA GLN A 287 -41.29 -22.20 -14.77
C GLN A 287 -42.02 -23.12 -13.79
N ARG A 288 -41.83 -24.45 -13.90
CA ARG A 288 -42.40 -25.43 -12.96
C ARG A 288 -41.92 -25.21 -11.52
N ALA A 289 -40.67 -24.82 -11.31
CA ALA A 289 -40.15 -24.51 -9.98
C ALA A 289 -40.79 -23.22 -9.42
N LYS A 290 -40.98 -22.21 -10.27
CA LYS A 290 -41.67 -20.96 -9.92
C LYS A 290 -43.13 -21.22 -9.55
N GLU A 291 -43.86 -22.00 -10.35
CA GLU A 291 -45.24 -22.41 -10.08
C GLU A 291 -45.36 -23.15 -8.75
N ARG A 292 -44.50 -24.14 -8.49
CA ARG A 292 -44.47 -24.86 -7.20
C ARG A 292 -44.24 -23.93 -6.02
N ARG A 293 -43.30 -22.98 -6.13
CA ARG A 293 -43.06 -21.97 -5.07
C ARG A 293 -44.28 -21.08 -4.85
N MET A 294 -44.96 -20.69 -5.92
CA MET A 294 -46.17 -19.86 -5.84
C MET A 294 -47.35 -20.63 -5.23
N ALA A 295 -47.53 -21.90 -5.59
CA ALA A 295 -48.55 -22.78 -5.01
C ALA A 295 -48.33 -22.97 -3.50
N HIS A 296 -47.10 -23.31 -3.10
CA HIS A 296 -46.74 -23.45 -1.68
C HIS A 296 -46.86 -22.12 -0.92
N LYS A 297 -46.52 -20.98 -1.54
CA LYS A 297 -46.78 -19.66 -0.95
C LYS A 297 -48.29 -19.44 -0.74
N LYS A 298 -49.12 -19.80 -1.72
CA LYS A 298 -50.58 -19.64 -1.67
C LYS A 298 -51.19 -20.48 -0.53
N GLU A 299 -50.79 -21.74 -0.42
CA GLU A 299 -51.20 -22.66 0.65
C GLU A 299 -50.86 -22.09 2.03
N LYS A 300 -49.62 -21.62 2.23
CA LYS A 300 -49.20 -21.01 3.50
C LYS A 300 -49.97 -19.74 3.85
N VAL A 301 -50.25 -18.89 2.86
CA VAL A 301 -51.06 -17.67 3.06
C VAL A 301 -52.49 -18.05 3.46
N GLU A 302 -53.06 -19.09 2.86
CA GLU A 302 -54.38 -19.60 3.19
C GLU A 302 -54.44 -20.20 4.60
N ASN A 303 -53.42 -20.95 5.00
CA ASN A 303 -53.31 -21.46 6.38
C ASN A 303 -53.27 -20.32 7.41
N VAL A 304 -52.45 -19.28 7.17
CA VAL A 304 -52.41 -18.10 8.05
C VAL A 304 -53.78 -17.41 8.10
N TYR A 305 -54.50 -17.32 6.98
CA TYR A 305 -55.84 -16.74 6.94
C TYR A 305 -56.84 -17.55 7.78
N LYS A 306 -56.83 -18.90 7.66
CA LYS A 306 -57.66 -19.81 8.46
C LYS A 306 -57.41 -19.65 9.96
N ILE A 307 -56.14 -19.59 10.38
CA ILE A 307 -55.77 -19.37 11.78
C ILE A 307 -56.35 -18.05 12.32
N ILE A 308 -56.27 -16.96 11.55
CA ILE A 308 -56.85 -15.66 11.94
C ILE A 308 -58.39 -15.73 11.98
N ALA A 309 -59.01 -16.50 11.08
CA ALA A 309 -60.46 -16.68 11.05
C ALA A 309 -60.97 -17.44 12.28
N GLU A 310 -60.29 -18.51 12.66
CA GLU A 310 -60.67 -19.40 13.77
C GLU A 310 -60.43 -18.75 15.15
N HIS A 311 -59.30 -18.07 15.33
CA HIS A 311 -58.86 -17.57 16.64
C HIS A 311 -59.10 -16.07 16.84
N GLY A 312 -59.65 -15.38 15.84
CA GLY A 312 -59.90 -13.94 15.87
C GLY A 312 -58.62 -13.09 15.74
N PRO A 313 -58.64 -11.83 16.23
CA PRO A 313 -57.51 -10.92 16.08
C PRO A 313 -56.25 -11.36 16.82
N LEU A 314 -55.19 -11.70 16.08
CA LEU A 314 -53.91 -12.19 16.62
C LEU A 314 -52.73 -11.29 16.28
N THR A 315 -51.68 -11.31 17.12
CA THR A 315 -50.38 -10.68 16.79
C THR A 315 -49.59 -11.57 15.82
N CYS A 316 -48.66 -11.00 15.04
CA CYS A 316 -47.82 -11.79 14.13
C CYS A 316 -47.08 -12.94 14.84
N LYS A 317 -46.58 -12.71 16.07
CA LYS A 317 -45.90 -13.74 16.86
C LYS A 317 -46.81 -14.92 17.19
N LYS A 318 -48.07 -14.65 17.56
CA LYS A 318 -49.02 -15.72 17.88
C LYS A 318 -49.46 -16.49 16.63
N ILE A 319 -49.65 -15.78 15.51
CA ILE A 319 -49.91 -16.42 14.20
C ILE A 319 -48.74 -17.31 13.80
N SER A 320 -47.51 -16.82 13.95
CA SER A 320 -46.27 -17.55 13.66
C SER A 320 -46.16 -18.84 14.47
N TYR A 321 -46.41 -18.75 15.78
CA TYR A 321 -46.45 -19.91 16.67
C TYR A 321 -47.51 -20.94 16.25
N LEU A 322 -48.73 -20.51 15.94
CA LEU A 322 -49.82 -21.41 15.53
C LEU A 322 -49.59 -22.02 14.13
N ALA A 323 -49.00 -21.26 13.20
CA ALA A 323 -48.78 -21.72 11.83
C ALA A 323 -47.50 -22.55 11.67
N GLY A 324 -46.62 -22.57 12.67
CA GLY A 324 -45.31 -23.23 12.59
C GLY A 324 -44.37 -22.59 11.55
N TYR A 325 -44.50 -21.28 11.30
CA TYR A 325 -43.67 -20.54 10.33
C TYR A 325 -42.75 -19.57 11.05
N SER A 326 -41.78 -18.97 10.34
CA SER A 326 -40.97 -17.90 10.92
C SER A 326 -41.72 -16.57 10.93
N ASP A 327 -41.45 -15.74 11.95
CA ASP A 327 -42.09 -14.44 12.14
C ASP A 327 -41.99 -13.54 10.89
N GLN A 328 -40.83 -13.56 10.22
CA GLN A 328 -40.58 -12.78 9.02
C GLN A 328 -41.46 -13.22 7.84
N ILE A 329 -41.65 -14.53 7.66
CA ILE A 329 -42.49 -15.09 6.59
C ILE A 329 -43.96 -14.72 6.84
N VAL A 330 -44.43 -14.92 8.08
CA VAL A 330 -45.79 -14.56 8.48
C VAL A 330 -46.04 -13.06 8.31
N TYR A 331 -45.09 -12.22 8.70
CA TYR A 331 -45.19 -10.77 8.50
C TYR A 331 -45.38 -10.42 7.02
N GLN A 332 -44.61 -11.01 6.10
CA GLN A 332 -44.78 -10.77 4.66
C GLN A 332 -46.15 -11.23 4.16
N TYR A 333 -46.64 -12.39 4.60
CA TYR A 333 -47.96 -12.89 4.21
C TYR A 333 -49.09 -12.00 4.72
N VAL A 334 -49.02 -11.63 6.00
CA VAL A 334 -49.98 -10.71 6.63
C VAL A 334 -49.95 -9.35 5.94
N LYS A 335 -48.76 -8.81 5.60
CA LYS A 335 -48.62 -7.57 4.83
C LYS A 335 -49.27 -7.67 3.44
N ASP A 336 -49.02 -8.76 2.71
CA ASP A 336 -49.66 -9.04 1.42
C ASP A 336 -51.19 -9.15 1.54
N MET A 337 -51.70 -9.76 2.62
CA MET A 337 -53.15 -9.90 2.87
C MET A 337 -53.82 -8.59 3.28
N VAL A 338 -53.16 -7.74 4.08
CA VAL A 338 -53.63 -6.39 4.40
C VAL A 338 -53.70 -5.55 3.13
N LYS A 339 -52.68 -5.60 2.27
CA LYS A 339 -52.67 -4.88 0.98
C LYS A 339 -53.84 -5.30 0.07
N LYS A 340 -54.25 -6.57 0.15
CA LYS A 340 -55.40 -7.14 -0.58
C LYS A 340 -56.74 -6.96 0.16
N ASN A 341 -56.78 -6.20 1.25
CA ASN A 341 -57.98 -5.97 2.08
C ASN A 341 -58.65 -7.24 2.64
N LYS A 342 -57.94 -8.38 2.69
CA LYS A 342 -58.47 -9.64 3.25
C LYS A 342 -58.53 -9.61 4.78
N ILE A 343 -57.59 -8.91 5.40
CA ILE A 343 -57.48 -8.74 6.85
C ILE A 343 -57.21 -7.26 7.16
N LYS A 344 -57.60 -6.82 8.36
CA LYS A 344 -57.39 -5.45 8.84
C LYS A 344 -56.44 -5.43 10.03
N LYS A 345 -55.68 -4.33 10.13
CA LYS A 345 -54.83 -4.03 11.30
C LYS A 345 -55.70 -3.42 12.40
N LEU A 346 -55.54 -3.91 13.63
CA LEU A 346 -56.24 -3.45 14.83
C LEU A 346 -55.19 -3.05 15.88
N GLY A 347 -55.27 -1.82 16.39
CA GLY A 347 -54.31 -1.28 17.36
C GLY A 347 -53.11 -0.56 16.72
N LYS A 348 -52.16 -0.12 17.57
CA LYS A 348 -50.96 0.64 17.20
C LYS A 348 -49.71 0.07 17.88
N GLY A 349 -48.55 0.27 17.27
CA GLY A 349 -47.24 -0.14 17.81
C GLY A 349 -47.13 -1.64 18.09
N ASN A 350 -46.58 -2.00 19.25
CA ASN A 350 -46.35 -3.41 19.63
C ASN A 350 -47.65 -4.18 19.93
N ARG A 351 -48.80 -3.49 19.99
CA ARG A 351 -50.12 -4.09 20.23
C ARG A 351 -50.92 -4.31 18.94
N ILE A 352 -50.30 -4.22 17.77
CA ILE A 352 -50.97 -4.49 16.48
C ILE A 352 -51.39 -5.95 16.43
N LYS A 353 -52.70 -6.15 16.28
CA LYS A 353 -53.35 -7.42 15.97
C LYS A 353 -53.90 -7.38 14.54
N TYR A 354 -54.04 -8.55 13.93
CA TYR A 354 -54.58 -8.71 12.60
C TYR A 354 -55.84 -9.57 12.71
N GLY A 355 -56.97 -9.04 12.25
CA GLY A 355 -58.25 -9.73 12.26
C GLY A 355 -58.89 -9.71 10.88
N LEU A 356 -59.88 -10.58 10.66
CA LEU A 356 -60.63 -10.60 9.41
C LEU A 356 -61.27 -9.24 9.12
N ASN A 357 -61.25 -8.85 7.85
CA ASN A 357 -61.99 -7.70 7.39
C ASN A 357 -63.47 -8.09 7.22
N ILE A 358 -64.18 -8.26 8.34
CA ILE A 358 -65.62 -8.50 8.34
C ILE A 358 -66.27 -7.24 7.77
N GLN A 359 -66.64 -7.26 6.50
CA GLN A 359 -67.49 -6.23 5.92
C GLN A 359 -68.79 -6.23 6.74
N LYS A 360 -69.23 -5.06 7.18
CA LYS A 360 -70.41 -4.82 8.03
C LYS A 360 -71.75 -5.23 7.40
N ASN A 361 -71.78 -6.15 6.44
CA ASN A 361 -73.00 -6.58 5.75
C ASN A 361 -73.96 -7.36 6.68
N TYR A 362 -73.48 -7.97 7.76
CA TYR A 362 -74.35 -8.60 8.77
C TYR A 362 -75.02 -7.64 9.77
N ILE A 363 -74.54 -6.39 9.90
CA ILE A 363 -75.15 -5.41 10.83
C ILE A 363 -76.36 -4.69 10.20
N LYS A 364 -76.52 -4.76 8.86
CA LYS A 364 -77.73 -4.24 8.19
C LYS A 364 -78.92 -5.20 8.29
N GLN A 365 -78.70 -6.51 8.40
CA GLN A 365 -79.82 -7.46 8.56
C GLN A 365 -80.39 -7.48 9.99
N SER A 366 -79.57 -7.30 11.04
CA SER A 366 -80.11 -7.26 12.42
C SER A 366 -80.86 -5.97 12.78
N LYS A 367 -80.70 -4.88 12.02
CA LYS A 367 -81.49 -3.65 12.18
C LYS A 367 -82.84 -3.67 11.45
N ASN A 368 -83.05 -4.58 10.50
CA ASN A 368 -84.34 -4.73 9.79
C ASN A 368 -85.32 -5.70 10.49
N TYR A 369 -84.92 -6.36 11.58
CA TYR A 369 -85.82 -7.19 12.41
C TYR A 369 -86.18 -6.52 13.75
N ALA A 370 -85.89 -5.23 13.90
CA ALA A 370 -86.19 -4.45 15.11
C ALA A 370 -87.21 -3.32 14.86
N HIS A 371 -88.03 -3.44 13.80
CA HIS A 371 -89.17 -2.57 13.53
C HIS A 371 -90.46 -3.36 13.43
#